data_AF-A0A957VI84-F1
#
_entry.id   AF-A0A957VI84-F1
#
_cell.length_a   1.000
_cell.length_b   1.000
_cell.length_c   1.000
_cell.angle_alpha   90.00
_cell.angle_beta   90.00
_cell.angle_gamma   90.00
#
_symmetry.space_group_name_H-M   'P 1'
#
loop_
_entity.id
_entity.type
_entity.pdbx_description
1 polymer ?
#
loop_
_entity_poly.entity_id
_entity_poly.type
_entity_poly.pdbx_seq_one_letter_code
_entity_poly.pdbx_strand_id
1 'polypeptide(L)' 'MSHYDYMKSQEIGAQDFPFYALIMAAIRQADTENLHRLRAMWPTVVDEFAARYTAPGGVLDSDPDQLKQNVWGVVPEVDA' A
#
# COMPACT_ATOMS: atom_id res chain seq x y z
N MET A 1 -18.89 9.20 12.49
CA MET A 1 -17.93 8.99 13.59
C MET A 1 -18.69 8.98 14.90
N SER A 2 -18.41 7.99 15.75
CA SER A 2 -19.07 7.69 17.01
C SER A 2 -18.04 7.51 18.14
N HIS A 3 -18.51 7.41 19.38
CA HIS A 3 -17.64 7.07 20.52
C HIS A 3 -16.94 5.71 20.33
N TYR A 4 -17.63 4.75 19.68
CA TYR A 4 -17.03 3.46 19.35
C TYR A 4 -15.84 3.61 18.40
N ASP A 5 -15.96 4.43 17.34
CA ASP A 5 -14.88 4.67 16.39
C ASP A 5 -13.66 5.30 17.08
N TYR A 6 -13.89 6.20 18.04
CA TYR A 6 -12.83 6.82 18.83
C TYR A 6 -12.13 5.82 19.76
N MET A 7 -12.88 4.96 20.46
CA MET A 7 -12.28 3.90 21.27
C MET A 7 -11.44 2.94 20.42
N LYS A 8 -11.93 2.58 19.22
CA LYS A 8 -11.17 1.77 18.27
C LYS A 8 -9.93 2.48 17.74
N SER A 9 -9.96 3.79 17.54
CA SER A 9 -8.76 4.52 17.11
C SER A 9 -7.65 4.49 18.17
N GLN A 10 -8.01 4.48 19.46
CA GLN A 10 -7.04 4.28 20.56
C GLN A 10 -6.42 2.87 20.54
N GLU A 11 -7.23 1.84 20.36
CA GLU A 11 -6.74 0.45 20.23
C GLU A 11 -5.81 0.26 19.02
N ILE A 12 -6.12 0.93 17.90
CA ILE A 12 -5.26 0.93 16.70
C ILE A 12 -3.95 1.68 16.97
N GLY A 13 -4.03 2.84 17.62
CA GLY A 13 -2.85 3.65 17.95
C GLY A 13 -1.88 2.94 18.89
N ALA A 14 -2.36 2.03 19.73
CA ALA A 14 -1.52 1.22 20.62
C ALA A 14 -0.72 0.10 19.91
N GLN A 15 -1.06 -0.23 18.66
CA GLN A 15 -0.42 -1.32 17.91
C GLN A 15 0.79 -0.89 17.06
N ASP A 16 1.18 0.39 17.12
CA ASP A 16 2.35 0.96 16.43
C ASP A 16 2.43 0.66 14.92
N PHE A 17 1.28 0.69 14.24
CA PHE A 17 1.23 0.53 12.79
C PHE A 17 1.92 1.70 12.08
N PRO A 18 2.64 1.46 10.97
CA PRO A 18 3.15 2.53 10.12
C PRO A 18 2.01 3.46 9.67
N PHE A 19 2.22 4.77 9.74
CA PHE A 19 1.18 5.75 9.43
C PHE A 19 0.56 5.56 8.03
N TYR A 20 1.37 5.31 6.99
CA TYR A 20 0.87 5.05 5.64
C TYR A 20 0.08 3.74 5.53
N ALA A 21 0.37 2.74 6.37
CA ALA A 21 -0.44 1.53 6.43
C ALA A 21 -1.87 1.85 6.92
N LEU A 22 -2.02 2.78 7.87
CA LEU A 22 -3.32 3.25 8.34
C LEU A 22 -4.09 4.00 7.26
N ILE A 23 -3.42 4.87 6.50
CA ILE A 23 -4.05 5.58 5.36
C ILE A 23 -4.48 4.57 4.29
N MET A 24 -3.63 3.61 3.95
CA MET A 24 -3.98 2.55 3.00
C MET A 24 -5.15 1.69 3.51
N ALA A 25 -5.20 1.38 4.81
CA ALA A 25 -6.34 0.69 5.42
C ALA A 25 -7.63 1.53 5.33
N ALA A 26 -7.54 2.85 5.51
CA ALA A 26 -8.66 3.77 5.33
C ALA A 26 -9.13 3.81 3.87
N ILE A 27 -8.22 3.92 2.90
CA ILE A 27 -8.53 3.87 1.46
C ILE A 27 -9.28 2.58 1.11
N ARG A 28 -8.86 1.44 1.65
CA ARG A 28 -9.50 0.14 1.42
C ARG A 28 -10.94 0.06 1.91
N GLN A 29 -11.25 0.75 3.00
CA GLN A 29 -12.57 0.73 3.63
C GLN A 29 -13.47 1.89 3.18
N ALA A 30 -12.91 2.88 2.49
CA ALA A 30 -13.62 4.09 2.12
C ALA A 30 -14.74 3.81 1.12
N ASP A 31 -15.89 4.45 1.34
CA ASP A 31 -16.88 4.66 0.29
C ASP A 31 -16.39 5.71 -0.73
N THR A 32 -17.19 5.94 -1.78
CA THR A 32 -16.83 6.88 -2.86
C THR A 32 -16.50 8.27 -2.34
N GLU A 33 -17.28 8.80 -1.40
CA GLU A 33 -17.09 10.16 -0.87
C GLU A 33 -15.83 10.27 -0.02
N ASN A 34 -15.59 9.32 0.89
CA ASN A 34 -14.38 9.31 1.70
C ASN A 34 -13.14 9.05 0.84
N LEU A 35 -13.25 8.23 -0.21
CA LEU A 35 -12.16 8.01 -1.17
C LEU A 35 -11.81 9.29 -1.93
N HIS A 36 -12.81 10.08 -2.33
CA HIS A 36 -12.59 11.38 -2.96
C HIS A 36 -11.81 12.33 -2.04
N ARG A 37 -12.18 12.40 -0.74
CA ARG A 37 -11.45 13.21 0.25
C ARG A 37 -10.03 12.72 0.48
N LEU A 38 -9.85 11.41 0.60
CA LEU A 38 -8.54 10.79 0.76
C LEU A 38 -7.65 11.06 -0.46
N ARG A 39 -8.19 10.98 -1.69
CA ARG A 39 -7.45 11.30 -2.92
C ARG A 39 -7.06 12.77 -3.02
N ALA A 40 -7.89 13.69 -2.52
CA ALA A 40 -7.55 15.11 -2.48
C ALA A 40 -6.37 15.40 -1.54
N MET A 41 -6.26 14.67 -0.43
CA MET A 41 -5.23 14.92 0.60
C MET A 41 -3.96 14.08 0.42
N TRP A 42 -4.08 12.84 -0.06
CA TRP A 42 -2.97 11.91 -0.26
C TRP A 42 -3.03 11.27 -1.66
N PRO A 43 -2.95 12.07 -2.74
CA PRO A 43 -3.11 11.56 -4.11
C PRO A 43 -2.10 10.46 -4.44
N THR A 44 -0.83 10.63 -4.04
CA THR A 44 0.24 9.65 -4.28
C THR A 44 0.01 8.32 -3.55
N VAL A 45 -0.56 8.35 -2.34
CA VAL A 45 -0.86 7.12 -1.58
C VAL A 45 -2.05 6.39 -2.21
N VAL A 46 -3.03 7.11 -2.74
CA VAL A 46 -4.16 6.50 -3.47
C VAL A 46 -3.68 5.85 -4.77
N ASP A 47 -2.80 6.52 -5.52
CA ASP A 47 -2.23 5.95 -6.75
C ASP A 47 -1.38 4.71 -6.45
N GLU A 48 -0.51 4.78 -5.43
CA GLU A 48 0.27 3.64 -4.93
C GLU A 48 -0.63 2.48 -4.51
N PHE A 49 -1.66 2.77 -3.73
CA PHE A 49 -2.63 1.76 -3.30
C PHE A 49 -3.31 1.09 -4.49
N ALA A 50 -3.76 1.87 -5.47
CA ALA A 50 -4.46 1.35 -6.64
C ALA A 50 -3.55 0.45 -7.49
N ALA A 51 -2.28 0.86 -7.67
CA ALA A 51 -1.27 0.06 -8.35
C ALA A 51 -1.05 -1.27 -7.60
N ARG A 52 -0.84 -1.23 -6.28
CA ARG A 52 -0.62 -2.44 -5.47
C ARG A 52 -1.85 -3.34 -5.40
N TYR A 53 -3.05 -2.78 -5.34
CA TYR A 53 -4.28 -3.58 -5.21
C TYR A 53 -4.52 -4.50 -6.41
N THR A 54 -4.07 -4.08 -7.59
CA THR A 54 -4.21 -4.85 -8.83
C THR A 54 -2.97 -5.69 -9.16
N ALA A 55 -1.84 -5.44 -8.49
CA ALA A 55 -0.61 -6.19 -8.69
C ALA A 55 -0.63 -7.56 -7.97
N PRO A 56 -0.07 -8.62 -8.57
CA PRO A 56 0.09 -9.92 -7.90
C PRO A 56 0.88 -9.78 -6.59
N GLY A 57 0.26 -10.19 -5.48
CA GLY A 57 0.87 -10.08 -4.15
C GLY A 57 1.12 -8.63 -3.67
N GLY A 58 0.62 -7.61 -4.39
CA GLY A 58 0.88 -6.21 -4.06
C GLY A 58 2.29 -5.71 -4.35
N VAL A 59 3.07 -6.46 -5.13
CA VAL A 59 4.44 -6.15 -5.50
C VAL A 59 4.45 -5.35 -6.81
N LEU A 60 5.12 -4.20 -6.82
CA LEU A 60 5.29 -3.36 -8.00
C LEU A 60 6.65 -3.60 -8.65
N ASP A 61 6.75 -3.35 -9.95
CA ASP A 61 8.03 -3.47 -10.70
C ASP A 61 9.12 -2.54 -10.16
N SER A 62 8.73 -1.41 -9.56
CA SER A 62 9.62 -0.46 -8.91
C SER A 62 10.07 -0.90 -7.52
N ASP A 63 9.52 -1.98 -6.96
CA ASP A 63 9.94 -2.45 -5.65
C ASP A 63 11.40 -2.92 -5.72
N PRO A 64 12.26 -2.52 -4.75
CA PRO A 64 13.71 -2.74 -4.82
C PRO A 64 14.13 -4.20 -5.03
N ASP A 65 13.34 -5.15 -4.53
CA ASP A 65 13.63 -6.58 -4.66
C ASP A 65 13.18 -7.16 -6.01
N GLN A 66 12.21 -6.54 -6.68
CA GLN A 66 11.79 -6.89 -8.05
C GLN A 66 12.81 -6.39 -9.08
N LEU A 67 13.37 -5.19 -8.87
CA LEU A 67 14.47 -4.66 -9.70
C LEU A 67 15.71 -5.57 -9.65
N LYS A 68 16.02 -6.19 -8.51
CA LYS A 68 17.11 -7.16 -8.41
C LYS A 68 16.82 -8.45 -9.21
N GLN A 69 15.57 -8.90 -9.26
CA GLN A 69 15.22 -10.10 -10.04
C GLN A 69 15.28 -9.84 -11.55
N ASN A 70 14.90 -8.63 -11.99
CA ASN A 70 14.86 -8.28 -13.41
C ASN A 70 16.24 -7.87 -13.99
N VAL A 71 17.21 -7.48 -13.14
CA VAL A 71 18.57 -7.07 -13.59
C VAL A 71 19.53 -8.26 -13.71
N TRP A 72 19.21 -9.43 -13.13
CA TRP A 72 20.08 -10.62 -13.17
C TRP A 72 19.45 -11.84 -13.87
N GLY A 73 18.39 -11.63 -14.66
CA GLY A 73 17.57 -12.69 -15.26
C GLY A 73 18.07 -13.31 -16.58
N VAL A 74 19.28 -13.02 -17.06
CA VAL A 74 19.91 -13.76 -18.16
C VAL A 74 21.42 -13.87 -17.89
N VAL A 75 21.82 -14.87 -17.10
CA VAL A 75 23.20 -15.36 -17.15
C VAL A 75 23.22 -16.38 -18.28
N PRO A 76 23.98 -16.19 -19.38
CA PRO A 76 24.15 -17.25 -20.36
C PRO A 76 24.91 -18.38 -19.65
N GLU A 77 24.31 -19.57 -19.68
CA GLU A 77 24.96 -20.81 -19.29
C GLU A 77 26.21 -20.95 -20.17
N VAL A 78 27.39 -20.73 -19.58
CA VAL A 78 28.66 -20.92 -20.27
C VAL A 78 29.03 -22.37 -20.03
N ASP A 79 28.74 -23.22 -21.03
CA ASP A 79 29.19 -24.60 -21.05
C ASP A 79 30.72 -24.65 -20.87
N ALA A 80 31.13 -25.50 -19.92
CA ALA A 80 32.51 -25.71 -19.49
C ALA A 80 33.38 -26.46 -20.51
#